data_AF-A0A819KBZ5-F1
#
_entry.id   AF-A0A819KBZ5-F1
#
_cell.length_a   1.000
_cell.length_b   1.000
_cell.length_c   1.000
_cell.angle_alpha   90.00
_cell.angle_beta   90.00
_cell.angle_gamma   90.00
#
_symmetry.space_group_name_H-M   'P 1'
#
loop_
_entity.id
_entity.type
_entity.pdbx_description
1 polymer ?
#
loop_
_entity_poly.entity_id
_entity_poly.type
_entity_poly.pdbx_seq_one_letter_code
_entity_poly.pdbx_strand_id
1 'polypeptide(L)'
;EKESMKQYLLQLKSQLLEMQEELRRRLIKLATACDTVEKQLEKRVKIAEMILIFAEMCRKLEAEEEKILPFYASTLTDEERSEVETAFYEPPFEELAKDMYTFDSLEMFWKRFSKVSLDKLTLEKERSILQSENMQLKMLLKQYLDGISVNDEIMSQTNPLMILSSRRVLESQSAGKQLSNARPIKVVIEAQHVKSAF
;
A
#
# COMPACT_ATOMS: atom_id res chain seq x y z
N GLU A 1 16.73 -40.32 75.63
CA GLU A 1 16.66 -40.96 74.29
C GLU A 1 15.30 -40.77 73.58
N LYS A 2 14.18 -41.24 74.15
CA LYS A 2 12.84 -41.09 73.52
C LYS A 2 12.43 -39.64 73.20
N GLU A 3 12.75 -38.67 74.06
CA GLU A 3 12.42 -37.26 73.81
C GLU A 3 13.27 -36.63 72.71
N SER A 4 14.57 -36.95 72.65
CA SER A 4 15.46 -36.51 71.57
C SER A 4 15.01 -37.07 70.21
N MET A 5 14.58 -38.34 70.17
CA MET A 5 14.01 -38.94 68.95
C MET A 5 12.69 -38.27 68.53
N LYS A 6 11.85 -37.87 69.48
CA LYS A 6 10.62 -37.11 69.17
C LYS A 6 10.94 -35.73 68.58
N GLN A 7 11.92 -35.02 69.13
CA GLN A 7 12.35 -33.72 68.60
C GLN A 7 12.90 -33.84 67.18
N TYR A 8 13.71 -34.87 66.91
CA TYR A 8 14.23 -35.16 65.57
C TYR A 8 13.10 -35.43 64.57
N LEU A 9 12.10 -36.24 64.94
CA LEU A 9 10.93 -36.50 64.08
C LEU A 9 10.11 -35.24 63.81
N LEU A 10 9.95 -34.36 64.81
CA LEU A 10 9.26 -33.08 64.63
C LEU A 10 10.00 -32.18 63.65
N GLN A 11 11.33 -32.11 63.73
CA GLN A 11 12.16 -31.34 62.81
C GLN A 11 12.13 -31.90 61.38
N LEU A 12 12.18 -33.23 61.23
CA LEU A 12 12.07 -33.85 59.90
C LEU A 12 10.68 -33.59 59.29
N LYS A 13 9.62 -33.62 60.11
CA LYS A 13 8.26 -33.30 59.67
C LYS A 13 8.14 -31.84 59.22
N SER A 14 8.75 -30.89 59.93
CA SER A 14 8.72 -29.48 59.51
C SER A 14 9.48 -29.29 58.20
N GLN A 15 10.67 -29.89 58.04
CA GLN A 15 11.42 -29.86 56.79
C GLN A 15 10.64 -30.45 55.61
N LEU A 16 9.93 -31.57 55.84
CA LEU A 16 9.10 -32.19 54.81
C LEU A 16 7.95 -31.26 54.39
N LEU A 17 7.28 -30.62 55.35
CA LEU A 17 6.20 -29.67 55.06
C LEU A 17 6.71 -28.44 54.31
N GLU A 18 7.85 -27.88 54.71
CA GLU A 18 8.51 -26.76 54.01
C GLU A 18 8.82 -27.13 52.55
N MET A 19 9.39 -28.32 52.33
CA MET A 19 9.66 -28.82 50.98
C MET A 19 8.38 -29.02 50.16
N GLN A 20 7.30 -29.54 50.77
CA GLN A 20 6.01 -29.68 50.09
C GLN A 20 5.41 -28.32 49.72
N GLU A 21 5.51 -27.32 50.59
CA GLU A 21 5.05 -25.96 50.29
C GLU A 21 5.88 -25.30 49.19
N GLU A 22 7.19 -25.51 49.16
CA GLU A 22 8.05 -25.05 48.07
C GLU A 22 7.68 -25.69 46.73
N LEU A 23 7.54 -27.01 46.70
CA LEU A 23 7.14 -27.73 45.50
C LEU A 23 5.76 -27.27 45.01
N ARG A 24 4.80 -27.10 45.92
CA ARG A 24 3.48 -26.55 45.60
C ARG A 24 3.59 -25.14 45.02
N ARG A 25 4.39 -24.26 45.62
CA ARG A 25 4.62 -22.89 45.10
C ARG A 25 5.25 -22.91 43.71
N ARG A 26 6.25 -23.76 43.48
CA ARG A 26 6.90 -23.91 42.16
C ARG A 26 5.92 -24.43 41.12
N LEU A 27 5.10 -25.43 41.46
CA LEU A 27 4.09 -25.99 40.57
C LEU A 27 3.05 -24.93 40.18
N ILE A 28 2.54 -24.16 41.15
CA ILE A 28 1.60 -23.07 40.88
C ILE A 28 2.23 -22.03 39.95
N LYS A 29 3.47 -21.60 40.23
CA LYS A 29 4.20 -20.65 39.37
C LYS A 29 4.33 -21.18 37.94
N LEU A 30 4.74 -22.43 37.78
CA LEU A 30 4.88 -23.06 36.47
C LEU A 30 3.55 -23.12 35.73
N ALA A 31 2.48 -23.60 36.40
CA ALA A 31 1.16 -23.68 35.81
C ALA A 31 0.66 -22.30 35.34
N THR A 32 0.76 -21.28 36.21
CA THR A 32 0.37 -19.92 35.83
C THR A 32 1.20 -19.35 34.69
N ALA A 33 2.51 -19.64 34.64
CA ALA A 33 3.37 -19.21 33.54
C ALA A 33 2.97 -19.90 32.22
N CYS A 34 2.72 -21.22 32.24
CA CYS A 34 2.24 -21.97 31.09
C CYS A 34 0.91 -21.39 30.57
N ASP A 35 -0.07 -21.17 31.44
CA ASP A 35 -1.37 -20.59 31.06
C ASP A 35 -1.22 -19.19 30.42
N THR A 36 -0.29 -18.37 30.92
CA THR A 36 -0.03 -17.05 30.34
C THR A 36 0.62 -17.13 28.96
N VAL A 37 1.56 -18.05 28.77
CA VAL A 37 2.25 -18.26 27.50
C VAL A 37 1.27 -18.84 26.47
N GLU A 38 0.43 -19.79 26.86
CA GLU A 38 -0.63 -20.36 26.02
C GLU A 38 -1.58 -19.27 25.51
N LYS A 39 -2.10 -18.41 26.40
CA LYS A 39 -2.96 -17.28 26.01
C LYS A 39 -2.24 -16.29 25.10
N GLN A 40 -0.94 -16.06 25.27
CA GLN A 40 -0.18 -15.18 24.37
C GLN A 40 0.02 -15.81 22.99
N LEU A 41 0.31 -17.11 22.94
CA LEU A 41 0.43 -17.87 21.69
C LEU A 41 -0.89 -17.88 20.92
N GLU A 42 -2.02 -18.15 21.58
CA GLU A 42 -3.35 -18.08 20.96
C GLU A 42 -3.64 -16.72 20.34
N LYS A 43 -3.26 -15.62 21.01
CA LYS A 43 -3.40 -14.28 20.43
C LYS A 43 -2.55 -14.09 19.18
N ARG A 44 -1.30 -14.56 19.20
CA ARG A 44 -0.40 -14.48 18.04
C ARG A 44 -0.91 -15.31 16.86
N VAL A 45 -1.45 -16.50 17.13
CA VAL A 45 -2.06 -17.37 16.12
C VAL A 45 -3.24 -16.66 15.45
N LYS A 46 -4.14 -16.05 16.23
CA LYS A 46 -5.27 -15.27 15.67
C LYS A 46 -4.81 -14.14 14.75
N ILE A 47 -3.75 -13.41 15.12
CA ILE A 47 -3.19 -12.35 14.29
C ILE A 47 -2.61 -12.93 12.99
N ALA A 48 -1.88 -14.04 13.07
CA ALA A 48 -1.32 -14.71 11.90
C ALA A 48 -2.42 -15.20 10.94
N GLU A 49 -3.49 -15.79 11.47
CA GLU A 49 -4.67 -16.19 10.68
C GLU A 49 -5.31 -15.00 9.98
N MET A 50 -5.48 -13.87 10.67
CA MET A 50 -5.99 -12.65 10.07
C MET A 50 -5.09 -12.16 8.92
N ILE A 51 -3.77 -12.14 9.11
CA ILE A 51 -2.82 -11.75 8.07
C ILE A 51 -2.95 -12.65 6.85
N LEU A 52 -3.09 -13.97 7.04
CA LEU A 52 -3.29 -14.91 5.94
C LEU A 52 -4.61 -14.71 5.20
N ILE A 53 -5.71 -14.46 5.92
CA ILE A 53 -7.01 -14.15 5.33
C ILE A 53 -6.92 -12.87 4.50
N PHE A 54 -6.31 -11.81 5.04
CA PHE A 54 -6.10 -10.57 4.29
C PHE A 54 -5.23 -10.78 3.06
N ALA A 55 -4.15 -11.56 3.17
CA ALA A 55 -3.31 -11.90 2.02
C ALA A 55 -4.09 -12.64 0.93
N GLU A 56 -4.98 -13.57 1.29
CA GLU A 56 -5.84 -14.26 0.32
C GLU A 56 -6.86 -13.32 -0.33
N MET A 57 -7.48 -12.43 0.45
CA MET A 57 -8.42 -11.43 -0.06
C MET A 57 -7.73 -10.44 -1.01
N CYS A 58 -6.55 -9.94 -0.65
CA CYS A 58 -5.72 -9.10 -1.52
C CYS A 58 -5.34 -9.85 -2.80
N ARG A 59 -4.92 -11.12 -2.70
CA ARG A 59 -4.56 -11.95 -3.85
C ARG A 59 -5.69 -12.10 -4.86
N LYS A 60 -6.96 -12.07 -4.45
CA LYS A 60 -8.10 -12.09 -5.38
C LYS A 60 -8.18 -10.84 -6.25
N LEU A 61 -7.70 -9.70 -5.76
CA LEU A 61 -7.74 -8.40 -6.44
C LEU A 61 -6.49 -8.11 -7.28
N GLU A 62 -5.47 -8.95 -7.20
CA GLU A 62 -4.23 -8.83 -7.97
C GLU A 62 -4.41 -9.32 -9.42
N ALA A 63 -3.70 -8.66 -10.34
CA ALA A 63 -3.65 -9.09 -11.73
C ALA A 63 -2.88 -10.42 -11.89
N GLU A 64 -3.14 -11.16 -12.97
CA GLU A 64 -2.47 -12.45 -13.23
C GLU A 64 -0.95 -12.31 -13.32
N GLU A 65 -0.48 -11.24 -13.97
CA GLU A 65 0.94 -10.90 -14.05
C GLU A 65 1.59 -10.79 -12.66
N GLU A 66 0.92 -10.13 -11.71
CA GLU A 66 1.42 -9.92 -10.34
C GLU A 66 1.34 -11.18 -9.48
N LYS A 67 0.49 -12.13 -9.84
CA LYS A 67 0.40 -13.44 -9.19
C LYS A 67 1.54 -14.36 -9.63
N ILE A 68 1.98 -14.23 -10.88
CA ILE A 68 3.05 -15.04 -11.48
C ILE A 68 4.42 -14.43 -11.18
N LEU A 69 4.53 -13.10 -11.25
CA LEU A 69 5.74 -12.34 -10.96
C LEU A 69 5.46 -11.28 -9.88
N PRO A 70 5.39 -11.66 -8.59
CA PRO A 70 5.10 -10.73 -7.50
C PRO A 70 6.18 -9.67 -7.28
N PHE A 71 7.40 -9.93 -7.73
CA PHE A 71 8.57 -9.09 -7.52
C PHE A 71 9.16 -8.69 -8.87
N TYR A 72 9.24 -7.38 -9.08
CA TYR A 72 9.82 -6.81 -10.29
C TYR A 72 11.33 -6.92 -10.22
N ALA A 73 11.96 -7.13 -11.38
CA ALA A 73 13.40 -6.95 -11.50
C ALA A 73 13.70 -5.49 -11.17
N SER A 74 14.61 -5.27 -10.22
CA SER A 74 15.08 -3.93 -9.88
C SER A 74 15.62 -3.28 -11.15
N THR A 75 15.05 -2.13 -11.52
CA THR A 75 15.53 -1.31 -12.63
C THR A 75 16.76 -0.48 -12.29
N LEU A 76 17.24 -0.55 -11.04
CA LEU A 76 18.52 0.03 -10.64
C LEU A 76 19.64 -0.63 -11.42
N THR A 77 20.52 0.22 -11.93
CA THR A 77 21.82 -0.17 -12.46
C THR A 77 22.69 -0.77 -11.37
N ASP A 78 23.73 -1.53 -11.76
CA ASP A 78 24.63 -2.16 -10.78
C ASP A 78 25.38 -1.11 -9.92
N GLU A 79 25.60 0.09 -10.47
CA GLU A 79 26.17 1.24 -9.76
C GLU A 79 25.22 1.74 -8.67
N GLU A 80 23.96 2.01 -8.99
CA GLU A 80 22.96 2.48 -8.01
C GLU A 80 22.64 1.39 -6.97
N ARG A 81 22.69 0.10 -7.34
CA ARG A 81 22.57 -1.00 -6.37
C ARG A 81 23.70 -0.99 -5.36
N SER A 82 24.94 -0.82 -5.84
CA SER A 82 26.11 -0.71 -4.97
C SER A 82 25.99 0.51 -4.05
N GLU A 83 25.47 1.63 -4.53
CA GLU A 83 25.24 2.82 -3.71
C GLU A 83 24.19 2.57 -2.61
N VAL A 84 23.06 1.94 -2.94
CA VAL A 84 22.04 1.56 -1.97
C VAL A 84 22.60 0.58 -0.93
N GLU A 85 23.43 -0.36 -1.36
CA GLU A 85 24.10 -1.32 -0.48
C GLU A 85 25.12 -0.63 0.44
N THR A 86 25.85 0.38 -0.05
CA THR A 86 26.76 1.17 0.80
C THR A 86 26.00 2.04 1.81
N ALA A 87 24.89 2.66 1.40
CA ALA A 87 24.01 3.44 2.28
C ALA A 87 23.29 2.58 3.32
N PHE A 88 23.18 1.27 3.08
CA PHE A 88 22.62 0.32 4.06
C PHE A 88 23.52 0.17 5.30
N TYR A 89 24.84 0.28 5.13
CA TYR A 89 25.80 0.19 6.24
C TYR A 89 25.92 1.51 7.02
N GLU A 90 25.34 2.60 6.54
CA GLU A 90 25.27 3.85 7.30
C GLU A 90 24.14 3.76 8.34
N PRO A 91 24.44 3.92 9.64
CA PRO A 91 23.43 3.83 10.68
C PRO A 91 22.40 4.95 10.51
N PRO A 92 21.09 4.64 10.43
CA PRO A 92 20.06 5.63 10.21
C PRO A 92 19.99 6.61 11.38
N PHE A 93 20.12 7.91 11.09
CA PHE A 93 20.09 8.95 12.11
C PHE A 93 18.66 9.27 12.57
N GLU A 94 17.70 9.21 11.63
CA GLU A 94 16.30 9.57 11.81
C GLU A 94 15.48 8.43 12.46
N GLU A 95 14.48 8.78 13.28
CA GLU A 95 13.64 7.82 14.01
C GLU A 95 12.86 6.88 13.08
N LEU A 96 12.27 7.42 12.01
CA LEU A 96 11.54 6.62 11.02
C LEU A 96 12.47 5.63 10.30
N ALA A 97 13.70 6.05 10.02
CA ALA A 97 14.67 5.20 9.34
C ALA A 97 15.16 4.05 10.26
N LYS A 98 15.23 4.27 11.58
CA LYS A 98 15.50 3.20 12.56
C LYS A 98 14.35 2.20 12.61
N ASP A 99 13.10 2.66 12.63
CA ASP A 99 11.95 1.77 12.61
C ASP A 99 11.87 0.99 11.30
N MET A 100 12.13 1.63 10.16
CA MET A 100 12.20 0.94 8.86
C MET A 100 13.33 -0.10 8.82
N TYR A 101 14.47 0.15 9.49
CA TYR A 101 15.55 -0.83 9.61
C TYR A 101 15.10 -2.09 10.37
N THR A 102 14.18 -1.97 11.33
CA THR A 102 13.60 -3.14 12.01
C THR A 102 12.70 -4.00 11.10
N PHE A 103 12.19 -3.41 10.01
CA PHE A 103 11.32 -4.06 9.02
C PHE A 103 12.01 -4.34 7.69
N ASP A 104 13.34 -4.46 7.68
CA ASP A 104 14.12 -4.72 6.45
C ASP A 104 13.62 -5.95 5.68
N SER A 105 13.22 -7.00 6.41
CA SER A 105 12.61 -8.21 5.82
C SER A 105 11.32 -7.98 5.00
N LEU A 106 10.68 -6.80 5.12
CA LEU A 106 9.49 -6.41 4.36
C LEU A 106 9.80 -5.56 3.12
N GLU A 107 11.07 -5.40 2.72
CA GLU A 107 11.44 -4.62 1.53
C GLU A 107 10.63 -5.01 0.28
N MET A 108 10.44 -6.31 0.05
CA MET A 108 9.68 -6.84 -1.08
C MET A 108 8.18 -6.52 -1.00
N PHE A 109 7.63 -6.47 0.22
CA PHE A 109 6.26 -6.02 0.43
C PHE A 109 6.11 -4.55 0.04
N TRP A 110 7.05 -3.70 0.46
CA TRP A 110 7.04 -2.27 0.14
C TRP A 110 7.23 -2.00 -1.35
N LYS A 111 8.10 -2.75 -2.04
CA LYS A 111 8.23 -2.67 -3.52
C LYS A 111 6.89 -2.93 -4.20
N ARG A 112 6.18 -3.98 -3.78
CA ARG A 112 4.88 -4.34 -4.33
C ARG A 112 3.81 -3.30 -4.02
N PHE A 113 3.76 -2.82 -2.78
CA PHE A 113 2.83 -1.78 -2.36
C PHE A 113 3.02 -0.48 -3.15
N SER A 114 4.27 -0.03 -3.29
CA SER A 114 4.63 1.18 -4.04
C SER A 114 4.23 1.06 -5.51
N LYS A 115 4.46 -0.09 -6.14
CA LYS A 115 3.99 -0.31 -7.51
C LYS A 115 2.47 -0.17 -7.62
N VAL A 116 1.70 -0.89 -6.81
CA VAL A 116 0.23 -0.86 -6.89
C VAL A 116 -0.30 0.55 -6.63
N SER A 117 0.36 1.32 -5.75
CA SER A 117 0.04 2.73 -5.51
C SER A 117 0.29 3.59 -6.75
N LEU A 118 1.40 3.39 -7.47
CA LEU A 118 1.67 4.08 -8.73
C LEU A 118 0.66 3.68 -9.81
N ASP A 119 0.38 2.40 -9.96
CA ASP A 119 -0.60 1.88 -10.92
C ASP A 119 -1.98 2.49 -10.66
N LYS A 120 -2.42 2.55 -9.41
CA LYS A 120 -3.67 3.23 -9.00
C LYS A 120 -3.69 4.69 -9.46
N LEU A 121 -2.64 5.46 -9.19
CA LEU A 121 -2.56 6.86 -9.58
C LEU A 121 -2.60 7.03 -11.11
N THR A 122 -1.95 6.14 -11.86
CA THR A 122 -1.99 6.18 -13.33
C THR A 122 -3.40 5.92 -13.86
N LEU A 123 -4.11 4.93 -13.32
CA LEU A 123 -5.50 4.62 -13.68
C LEU A 123 -6.46 5.75 -13.32
N GLU A 124 -6.28 6.40 -12.17
CA GLU A 124 -7.09 7.55 -11.78
C GLU A 124 -6.91 8.73 -12.76
N LYS A 125 -5.67 8.98 -13.19
CA LYS A 125 -5.36 10.02 -14.18
C LYS A 125 -5.97 9.67 -15.54
N GLU A 126 -5.82 8.44 -16.01
CA GLU A 126 -6.39 7.99 -17.28
C GLU A 126 -7.91 8.09 -17.28
N ARG A 127 -8.56 7.68 -16.18
CA ARG A 127 -10.01 7.84 -16.00
C ARG A 127 -10.44 9.30 -16.14
N SER A 128 -9.71 10.22 -15.50
CA SER A 128 -10.00 11.66 -15.58
C SER A 128 -9.90 12.20 -17.01
N ILE A 129 -8.85 11.78 -17.74
CA ILE A 129 -8.66 12.15 -19.15
C ILE A 129 -9.83 11.63 -19.99
N LEU A 130 -10.16 10.34 -19.90
CA LEU A 130 -11.26 9.73 -20.65
C LEU A 130 -12.62 10.37 -20.32
N GLN A 131 -12.85 10.78 -19.07
CA GLN A 131 -14.06 11.51 -18.70
C GLN A 131 -14.14 12.88 -19.37
N SER A 132 -13.02 13.62 -19.42
CA SER A 132 -12.96 14.92 -20.08
C SER A 132 -13.16 14.81 -21.60
N GLU A 133 -12.55 13.80 -22.23
CA GLU A 133 -12.72 13.50 -23.65
C GLU A 133 -14.16 13.09 -23.96
N ASN A 134 -14.77 12.25 -23.13
CA ASN A 134 -16.17 11.86 -23.30
C ASN A 134 -17.12 13.06 -23.21
N MET A 135 -16.85 13.99 -22.28
CA MET A 135 -17.61 15.24 -22.17
C MET A 135 -17.43 16.11 -23.41
N GLN A 136 -16.19 16.27 -23.91
CA GLN A 136 -15.91 17.01 -25.13
C GLN A 136 -16.60 16.40 -26.35
N LEU A 137 -16.56 15.07 -26.50
CA LEU A 137 -17.21 14.36 -27.60
C LEU A 137 -18.73 14.52 -27.55
N LYS A 138 -19.34 14.46 -26.35
CA LYS A 138 -20.77 14.75 -26.17
C LYS A 138 -21.11 16.18 -26.52
N MET A 139 -20.27 17.15 -26.16
CA MET A 139 -20.46 18.55 -26.54
C MET A 139 -20.35 18.74 -28.06
N LEU A 140 -19.35 18.15 -28.70
CA LEU A 140 -19.16 18.23 -30.15
C LEU A 140 -20.31 17.56 -30.90
N LEU A 141 -20.79 16.42 -30.41
CA LEU A 141 -21.96 15.74 -30.96
C LEU A 141 -23.23 16.58 -30.80
N LYS A 142 -23.42 17.22 -29.64
CA LYS A 142 -24.53 18.15 -29.43
C LYS A 142 -24.44 19.32 -30.42
N GLN A 143 -23.28 19.94 -30.54
CA GLN A 143 -23.04 21.02 -31.51
C GLN A 143 -23.30 20.59 -32.96
N TYR A 144 -22.92 19.37 -33.34
CA TYR A 144 -23.19 18.82 -34.68
C TYR A 144 -24.68 18.61 -34.93
N LEU A 145 -25.41 18.05 -33.95
CA LEU A 145 -26.87 17.88 -34.03
C LEU A 145 -27.59 19.23 -34.06
N ASP A 146 -27.12 20.21 -33.30
CA ASP A 146 -27.62 21.58 -33.33
C ASP A 146 -27.29 22.27 -34.68
N GLY A 147 -26.18 21.94 -35.32
CA GLY A 147 -25.82 22.45 -36.65
C GLY A 147 -26.68 21.91 -37.80
N ILE A 148 -27.31 20.75 -37.63
CA ILE A 148 -28.10 20.07 -38.68
C ILE A 148 -29.61 20.13 -38.40
N SER A 149 -30.02 20.14 -37.13
CA SER A 149 -31.42 20.27 -36.74
C SER A 149 -31.73 21.70 -36.30
N VAL A 150 -32.86 22.23 -36.77
CA VAL A 150 -33.34 23.55 -36.34
C VAL A 150 -34.13 23.36 -35.05
N ASN A 151 -33.51 23.67 -33.91
CA ASN A 151 -34.13 23.64 -32.59
C ASN A 151 -34.43 25.07 -32.10
N ASP A 152 -35.50 25.29 -31.34
CA ASP A 152 -35.90 26.63 -30.86
C ASP A 152 -34.82 27.30 -30.00
N GLU A 153 -34.04 26.53 -29.23
CA GLU A 153 -32.87 27.03 -28.47
C GLU A 153 -31.80 27.65 -29.37
N ILE A 154 -31.61 27.11 -30.57
CA ILE A 154 -30.58 27.53 -31.53
C ILE A 154 -31.00 28.79 -32.28
N MET A 155 -32.31 28.99 -32.48
CA MET A 155 -32.88 30.23 -33.03
C MET A 155 -32.89 31.38 -32.02
N SER A 156 -32.82 31.08 -30.72
CA SER A 156 -32.68 32.06 -29.63
C SER A 156 -31.24 32.57 -29.45
N GLN A 157 -30.26 31.80 -29.92
CA GLN A 157 -28.82 32.11 -29.83
C GLN A 157 -28.28 32.69 -31.14
N THR A 158 -27.16 33.41 -31.08
CA THR A 158 -26.49 33.93 -32.28
C THR A 158 -25.95 32.76 -33.11
N ASN A 159 -26.67 32.40 -34.16
CA ASN A 159 -26.43 31.25 -35.02
C ASN A 159 -25.94 31.70 -36.41
N PRO A 160 -24.96 31.03 -37.05
CA PRO A 160 -24.60 31.27 -38.45
C PRO A 160 -25.77 31.19 -39.47
N LEU A 161 -26.90 30.57 -39.13
CA LEU A 161 -28.13 30.62 -39.95
C LEU A 161 -28.81 32.01 -39.93
N MET A 162 -28.50 32.85 -38.94
CA MET A 162 -29.00 34.22 -38.77
C MET A 162 -27.88 35.21 -39.08
N ILE A 163 -27.60 35.41 -40.37
CA ILE A 163 -26.73 36.51 -40.83
C ILE A 163 -27.55 37.80 -40.81
N LEU A 164 -27.74 38.37 -39.61
CA LEU A 164 -28.18 39.76 -39.51
C LEU A 164 -27.00 40.62 -39.92
N SER A 165 -27.13 41.29 -41.06
CA SER A 165 -26.09 42.09 -41.70
C SER A 165 -25.46 43.09 -40.73
N SER A 166 -24.31 42.74 -40.15
CA SER A 166 -23.31 43.67 -39.67
C SER A 166 -21.97 42.96 -39.49
N ARG A 167 -21.12 43.10 -40.52
CA ARG A 167 -19.66 43.05 -40.48
C ARG A 167 -19.02 42.13 -39.42
N ARG A 168 -18.72 40.90 -39.84
CA ARG A 168 -17.35 40.37 -39.76
C ARG A 168 -17.23 39.08 -40.59
N VAL A 169 -16.73 39.30 -41.79
CA VAL A 169 -16.24 38.28 -42.72
C VAL A 169 -14.78 38.01 -42.30
N LEU A 170 -14.41 36.72 -42.21
CA LEU A 170 -13.05 36.14 -42.10
C LEU A 170 -12.43 36.01 -40.69
N GLU A 171 -12.69 34.88 -40.03
CA GLU A 171 -11.65 34.10 -39.33
C GLU A 171 -11.94 32.61 -39.56
N SER A 172 -11.71 32.17 -40.80
CA SER A 172 -11.75 30.76 -41.19
C SER A 172 -10.50 30.51 -42.03
N GLN A 173 -9.35 30.43 -41.36
CA GLN A 173 -8.11 29.81 -41.84
C GLN A 173 -6.97 30.05 -40.82
N SER A 174 -6.77 29.12 -39.89
CA SER A 174 -5.45 28.77 -39.30
C SER A 174 -5.60 27.82 -38.10
N ALA A 175 -5.98 26.57 -38.32
CA ALA A 175 -5.75 25.51 -37.32
C ALA A 175 -5.65 24.11 -37.96
N GLY A 176 -4.96 24.00 -39.11
CA GLY A 176 -4.43 22.72 -39.56
C GLY A 176 -3.17 22.38 -38.79
N LYS A 177 -3.28 22.11 -37.48
CA LYS A 177 -2.15 21.60 -36.68
C LYS A 177 -2.25 20.09 -36.64
N GLN A 178 -1.27 19.46 -37.28
CA GLN A 178 -1.08 18.02 -37.36
C GLN A 178 -1.25 17.37 -35.97
N LEU A 179 -2.17 16.42 -35.85
CA LEU A 179 -2.19 15.49 -34.71
C LEU A 179 -1.02 14.52 -34.87
N SER A 180 0.16 14.90 -34.36
CA SER A 180 1.20 13.92 -34.08
C SER A 180 0.75 13.09 -32.88
N ASN A 181 0.11 11.94 -33.16
CA ASN A 181 -0.13 10.88 -32.19
C ASN A 181 1.21 10.22 -31.81
N ALA A 182 2.08 10.95 -31.11
CA ALA A 182 3.15 10.36 -30.35
C ALA A 182 2.57 10.03 -28.98
N ARG A 183 2.32 8.74 -28.72
CA ARG A 183 2.07 8.27 -27.36
C ARG A 183 3.22 8.77 -26.49
N PRO A 184 2.98 9.44 -25.34
CA PRO A 184 4.08 9.76 -24.45
C PRO A 184 4.73 8.44 -24.05
N ILE A 185 6.04 8.33 -24.31
CA ILE A 185 6.87 7.27 -23.79
C ILE A 185 6.58 7.21 -22.29
N LYS A 186 6.17 6.03 -21.81
CA LYS A 186 5.90 5.77 -20.40
C LYS A 186 7.22 5.95 -19.66
N VAL A 187 7.51 7.16 -19.19
CA VAL A 187 8.62 7.38 -18.26
C VAL A 187 8.12 6.82 -16.94
N VAL A 188 8.49 5.57 -16.69
CA VAL A 188 8.37 4.94 -15.39
C VAL A 188 9.40 5.65 -14.52
N ILE A 189 8.96 6.65 -13.77
CA ILE A 189 9.74 7.17 -12.67
C ILE A 189 9.50 6.20 -11.52
N GLU A 190 10.49 5.34 -11.24
CA GLU A 190 10.56 4.69 -9.94
C GLU A 190 10.70 5.80 -8.90
N ALA A 191 9.60 6.10 -8.22
CA ALA A 191 9.68 6.79 -6.94
C ALA A 191 10.14 5.77 -5.90
N GLN A 192 11.43 5.41 -5.93
CA GLN A 192 12.08 5.00 -4.70
C GLN A 192 12.19 6.24 -3.82
N HIS A 193 11.78 6.11 -2.56
CA HIS A 193 12.23 7.03 -1.53
C HIS A 193 13.75 6.90 -1.49
N VAL A 194 14.44 7.81 -2.16
CA VAL A 194 15.85 8.03 -1.93
C VAL A 194 15.94 8.42 -0.47
N LYS A 195 16.64 7.61 0.34
CA LYS A 195 17.11 8.01 1.67
C LYS A 195 18.18 9.09 1.47
N SER A 196 17.80 10.26 0.94
CA SER A 196 18.68 11.40 0.86
C SER A 196 18.60 12.11 2.19
N ALA A 197 19.71 12.05 2.92
CA ALA A 197 19.98 12.89 4.06
C ALA A 197 19.53 14.34 3.79
N PHE A 198 18.54 14.79 4.55
CA PHE A 198 18.39 16.18 4.96
C PHE A 198 18.21 16.21 6.47
#